data_AF-A0A382J4J4-F1
#
_entry.id   AF-A0A382J4J4-F1
#
_cell.length_a   1.000
_cell.length_b   1.000
_cell.length_c   1.000
_cell.angle_alpha   90.00
_cell.angle_beta   90.00
_cell.angle_gamma   90.00
#
_symmetry.space_group_name_H-M   'P 1'
#
loop_
_entity.id
_entity.type
_entity.pdbx_description
1 polymer ?
#
loop_
_entity_poly.entity_id
_entity_poly.type
_entity_poly.pdbx_seq_one_letter_code
_entity_poly.pdbx_strand_id
1 'polypeptide(L)'
;ELASSGEITFAPCHHHSAVGPMSGIISPSMPVWIVENTEHGNKSYSNFNEGLGKVLRYGANSPEVILRLKWIEETLATVCRSSLENRGELELKPLIGQALHMGDECHNRNVASTALLIKKLFPSIIKTNLPPDDIASTVEFMSGNDLFFLNLSMAACKSMMDAAHGIDNSSMVTAMARNGVTFGIRMSGTGNEWFWTQSRVADGLFFPGFSQNDAAPDLGDSAITETAGIGGFAMASAPAIVQFVGGTPTEALGYTQEMAHITLGRNNAFSIPALDFIGSPAGIDARKVVDTGIEPIINTGIAHKEAGVGQIGAGITRAPMIVFNDAILALADKIGTN
;
A
#
# COMPACT_ATOMS: atom_id res chain seq x y z
N GLU A 1 15.37 11.28 22.95
CA GLU A 1 16.76 11.10 23.39
C GLU A 1 17.45 9.96 22.65
N LEU A 2 17.04 8.69 22.82
CA LEU A 2 17.67 7.56 22.09
C LEU A 2 17.57 7.67 20.56
N ALA A 3 16.40 8.06 20.02
CA ALA A 3 16.22 8.25 18.57
C ALA A 3 17.16 9.30 17.97
N SER A 4 17.61 10.28 18.77
CA SER A 4 18.53 11.35 18.36
C SER A 4 19.99 11.10 18.79
N SER A 5 20.29 9.97 19.45
CA SER A 5 21.64 9.71 19.99
C SER A 5 22.64 9.21 18.93
N GLY A 6 22.16 8.76 17.78
CA GLY A 6 22.96 8.13 16.73
C GLY A 6 23.14 6.61 16.91
N GLU A 7 22.58 6.02 17.96
CA GLU A 7 22.64 4.57 18.21
C GLU A 7 21.60 3.77 17.39
N ILE A 8 20.60 4.44 16.83
CA ILE A 8 19.56 3.84 15.99
C ILE A 8 19.79 4.24 14.53
N THR A 9 19.86 3.25 13.65
CA THR A 9 19.87 3.47 12.20
C THR A 9 18.42 3.51 11.69
N PHE A 10 18.09 4.55 10.94
CA PHE A 10 16.80 4.67 10.24
C PHE A 10 17.03 4.48 8.75
N ALA A 11 16.21 3.63 8.13
CA ALA A 11 16.23 3.39 6.70
C ALA A 11 14.80 3.21 6.17
N PRO A 12 14.51 3.65 4.92
CA PRO A 12 13.21 3.42 4.31
C PRO A 12 12.92 1.94 4.11
N CYS A 13 11.68 1.51 4.34
CA CYS A 13 11.24 0.13 4.07
C CYS A 13 11.59 -0.33 2.65
N HIS A 14 11.42 0.54 1.66
CA HIS A 14 11.70 0.24 0.26
C HIS A 14 13.16 -0.17 -0.04
N HIS A 15 14.12 0.18 0.82
CA HIS A 15 15.53 -0.24 0.70
C HIS A 15 15.79 -1.64 1.27
N HIS A 16 14.84 -2.18 2.02
CA HIS A 16 14.89 -3.50 2.66
C HIS A 16 13.79 -4.44 2.15
N SER A 17 13.36 -4.23 0.89
CA SER A 17 12.25 -4.97 0.27
C SER A 17 10.95 -4.96 1.08
N ALA A 18 10.76 -3.98 1.95
CA ALA A 18 9.61 -3.85 2.81
C ALA A 18 8.73 -2.68 2.40
N VAL A 19 7.49 -2.67 2.90
CA VAL A 19 6.55 -1.56 2.81
C VAL A 19 5.70 -1.48 4.08
N GLY A 20 5.47 -0.26 4.57
CA GLY A 20 4.65 0.00 5.76
C GLY A 20 3.57 1.07 5.49
N PRO A 21 2.31 0.86 5.94
CA PRO A 21 1.27 1.87 5.81
C PRO A 21 1.52 3.03 6.79
N MET A 22 1.21 4.26 6.37
CA MET A 22 1.30 5.49 7.17
C MET A 22 2.72 5.76 7.71
N SER A 23 2.95 5.85 9.04
CA SER A 23 4.32 5.98 9.55
C SER A 23 5.20 4.77 9.22
N GLY A 24 4.58 3.61 8.96
CA GLY A 24 5.24 2.44 8.37
C GLY A 24 6.35 1.83 9.21
N ILE A 25 6.40 2.13 10.52
CA ILE A 25 7.48 1.67 11.40
C ILE A 25 7.48 0.14 11.47
N ILE A 26 8.64 -0.45 11.16
CA ILE A 26 8.94 -1.86 11.36
C ILE A 26 10.19 -1.95 12.22
N SER A 27 10.10 -2.64 13.37
CA SER A 27 11.23 -2.87 14.27
C SER A 27 11.60 -4.37 14.33
N PRO A 28 12.79 -4.74 14.84
CA PRO A 28 13.28 -6.12 14.78
C PRO A 28 12.37 -7.19 15.38
N SER A 29 11.56 -6.87 16.40
CA SER A 29 10.64 -7.83 17.03
C SER A 29 9.25 -7.86 16.40
N MET A 30 8.94 -6.93 15.48
CA MET A 30 7.63 -6.91 14.85
C MET A 30 7.51 -8.06 13.84
N PRO A 31 6.44 -8.86 13.89
CA PRO A 31 6.20 -9.88 12.88
C PRO A 31 5.89 -9.21 11.53
N VAL A 32 6.30 -9.88 10.45
CA VAL A 32 6.03 -9.46 9.08
C VAL A 32 5.39 -10.58 8.27
N TRP A 33 4.54 -10.21 7.32
CA TRP A 33 4.18 -11.06 6.21
C TRP A 33 5.38 -11.19 5.28
N ILE A 34 5.62 -12.41 4.78
CA ILE A 34 6.65 -12.71 3.78
C ILE A 34 5.93 -13.07 2.50
N VAL A 35 6.12 -12.26 1.46
CA VAL A 35 5.58 -12.52 0.12
C VAL A 35 6.74 -12.86 -0.79
N GLU A 36 6.71 -14.06 -1.36
CA GLU A 36 7.70 -14.54 -2.31
C GLU A 36 7.12 -14.48 -3.72
N ASN A 37 7.88 -13.93 -4.65
CA ASN A 37 7.58 -13.97 -6.07
C ASN A 37 7.99 -15.35 -6.61
N THR A 38 7.04 -16.20 -6.95
CA THR A 38 7.32 -17.56 -7.41
C THR A 38 8.00 -17.61 -8.78
N GLU A 39 7.91 -16.55 -9.58
CA GLU A 39 8.55 -16.48 -10.90
C GLU A 39 10.02 -16.02 -10.81
N HIS A 40 10.31 -15.02 -9.97
CA HIS A 40 11.62 -14.35 -9.92
C HIS A 40 12.40 -14.59 -8.61
N GLY A 41 11.79 -15.24 -7.61
CA GLY A 41 12.40 -15.59 -6.33
C GLY A 41 12.61 -14.41 -5.36
N ASN A 42 12.30 -13.17 -5.74
CA ASN A 42 12.44 -12.02 -4.85
C ASN A 42 11.39 -12.05 -3.73
N LYS A 43 11.76 -11.55 -2.55
CA LYS A 43 10.90 -11.47 -1.37
C LYS A 43 10.56 -10.03 -1.06
N SER A 44 9.39 -9.83 -0.49
CA SER A 44 8.96 -8.55 0.06
C SER A 44 8.20 -8.71 1.36
N TYR A 45 8.21 -7.66 2.17
CA TYR A 45 7.73 -7.71 3.55
C TYR A 45 6.76 -6.57 3.87
N SER A 46 5.82 -6.83 4.77
CA SER A 46 5.05 -5.78 5.43
C SER A 46 4.70 -6.23 6.84
N ASN A 47 4.61 -5.29 7.78
CA ASN A 47 4.13 -5.57 9.13
C ASN A 47 2.65 -6.00 9.14
N PHE A 48 2.13 -6.37 10.30
CA PHE A 48 0.70 -6.67 10.47
C PHE A 48 -0.10 -5.38 10.63
N ASN A 49 -1.36 -5.39 10.16
CA ASN A 49 -2.27 -4.29 10.42
C ASN A 49 -2.63 -4.25 11.92
N GLU A 50 -2.49 -3.08 12.54
CA GLU A 50 -2.67 -2.89 13.98
C GLU A 50 -4.13 -2.70 14.44
N GLY A 51 -5.07 -2.72 13.50
CA GLY A 51 -6.48 -2.47 13.74
C GLY A 51 -6.89 -1.02 13.50
N LEU A 52 -8.06 -0.70 14.04
CA LEU A 52 -8.68 0.62 13.97
C LEU A 52 -8.43 1.44 15.25
N GLY A 53 -8.68 2.75 15.18
CA GLY A 53 -8.53 3.68 16.30
C GLY A 53 -7.08 4.07 16.56
N LYS A 54 -6.67 4.09 17.84
CA LYS A 54 -5.30 4.44 18.25
C LYS A 54 -4.34 3.31 17.89
N VAL A 55 -3.42 3.60 16.97
CA VAL A 55 -2.42 2.65 16.45
C VAL A 55 -1.09 3.36 16.18
N LEU A 56 0.02 2.62 16.23
CA LEU A 56 1.38 3.11 16.03
C LEU A 56 1.60 3.69 14.64
N ARG A 57 0.96 3.14 13.61
CA ARG A 57 1.02 3.69 12.25
C ARG A 57 0.54 5.15 12.13
N TYR A 58 -0.22 5.65 13.13
CA TYR A 58 -0.59 7.06 13.26
C TYR A 58 0.11 7.78 14.43
N GLY A 59 1.16 7.19 15.00
CA GLY A 59 1.97 7.77 16.07
C GLY A 59 1.44 7.54 17.49
N ALA A 60 0.40 6.73 17.70
CA ALA A 60 -0.07 6.41 19.05
C ALA A 60 0.89 5.41 19.73
N ASN A 61 1.16 5.63 21.02
CA ASN A 61 2.11 4.81 21.79
C ASN A 61 1.70 4.64 23.27
N SER A 62 0.41 4.75 23.57
CA SER A 62 -0.13 4.48 24.91
C SER A 62 0.09 3.00 25.31
N PRO A 63 0.01 2.65 26.61
CA PRO A 63 0.17 1.28 27.07
C PRO A 63 -0.72 0.25 26.35
N GLU A 64 -1.96 0.64 26.00
CA GLU A 64 -2.89 -0.21 25.22
C GLU A 64 -2.37 -0.53 23.81
N VAL A 65 -1.68 0.42 23.15
CA VAL A 65 -1.08 0.22 21.83
C VAL A 65 0.09 -0.74 21.93
N ILE A 66 0.96 -0.54 22.92
CA ILE A 66 2.11 -1.43 23.14
C ILE A 66 1.67 -2.85 23.50
N LEU A 67 0.65 -3.00 24.34
CA LEU A 67 0.05 -4.30 24.66
C LEU A 67 -0.53 -4.97 23.41
N ARG A 68 -1.21 -4.22 22.53
CA ARG A 68 -1.70 -4.76 21.26
C ARG A 68 -0.56 -5.20 20.35
N LEU A 69 0.52 -4.42 20.23
CA LEU A 69 1.69 -4.81 19.43
C LEU A 69 2.33 -6.10 19.95
N LYS A 70 2.37 -6.29 21.28
CA LYS A 70 2.81 -7.54 21.90
C LYS A 70 1.87 -8.71 21.63
N TRP A 71 0.56 -8.50 21.73
CA TRP A 71 -0.42 -9.50 21.32
C TRP A 71 -0.32 -9.85 19.82
N ILE A 72 -0.01 -8.88 18.96
CA ILE A 72 0.22 -9.13 17.52
C ILE A 72 1.45 -10.03 17.33
N GLU A 73 2.55 -9.74 18.03
CA GLU A 73 3.79 -10.52 18.01
C GLU A 73 3.59 -11.96 18.52
N GLU A 74 2.93 -12.11 19.67
CA GLU A 74 2.89 -13.36 20.42
C GLU A 74 1.71 -14.25 20.00
N THR A 75 0.54 -13.67 19.72
CA THR A 75 -0.70 -14.41 19.46
C THR A 75 -1.07 -14.38 17.97
N LEU A 76 -1.38 -13.20 17.41
CA LEU A 76 -1.91 -13.08 16.04
C LEU A 76 -0.95 -13.69 15.01
N ALA A 77 0.32 -13.28 15.06
CA ALA A 77 1.33 -13.78 14.13
C ALA A 77 1.59 -15.28 14.31
N THR A 78 1.49 -15.80 15.53
CA THR A 78 1.65 -17.23 15.82
C THR A 78 0.50 -18.06 15.23
N VAL A 79 -0.74 -17.61 15.37
CA VAL A 79 -1.91 -18.26 14.76
C VAL A 79 -1.81 -18.21 13.23
N CYS A 80 -1.47 -17.06 12.65
CA CYS A 80 -1.28 -16.93 11.21
C CYS A 80 -0.15 -17.82 10.69
N ARG A 81 1.00 -17.88 11.38
CA ARG A 81 2.13 -18.75 11.04
C ARG A 81 1.72 -20.23 11.05
N SER A 82 1.12 -20.69 12.14
CA SER A 82 0.69 -22.09 12.27
C SER A 82 -0.37 -22.48 11.24
N SER A 83 -1.24 -21.55 10.86
CA SER A 83 -2.19 -21.74 9.77
C SER A 83 -1.49 -21.94 8.41
N LEU A 84 -0.47 -21.15 8.11
CA LEU A 84 0.32 -21.29 6.88
C LEU A 84 1.16 -22.57 6.87
N GLU A 85 1.72 -22.99 8.02
CA GLU A 85 2.42 -24.28 8.14
C GLU A 85 1.49 -25.47 7.83
N ASN A 86 0.23 -25.40 8.26
CA ASN A 86 -0.77 -26.44 7.98
C ASN A 86 -1.30 -26.42 6.54
N ARG A 87 -1.40 -25.24 5.92
CA ARG A 87 -2.03 -25.05 4.60
C ARG A 87 -1.04 -25.13 3.45
N GLY A 88 0.18 -24.67 3.68
CA GLY A 88 1.08 -24.20 2.64
C GLY A 88 0.74 -22.78 2.19
N GLU A 89 1.35 -22.40 1.07
CA GLU A 89 1.33 -21.04 0.52
C GLU A 89 -0.08 -20.55 0.16
N LEU A 90 -0.24 -19.23 0.15
CA LEU A 90 -1.46 -18.54 -0.27
C LEU A 90 -1.15 -17.60 -1.44
N GLU A 91 -1.78 -17.85 -2.59
CA GLU A 91 -1.62 -17.00 -3.76
C GLU A 91 -2.35 -15.66 -3.57
N LEU A 92 -1.59 -14.56 -3.47
CA LEU A 92 -2.16 -13.23 -3.25
C LEU A 92 -2.71 -12.59 -4.53
N LYS A 93 -2.07 -12.81 -5.69
CA LYS A 93 -2.47 -12.18 -6.95
C LYS A 93 -3.89 -12.59 -7.40
N PRO A 94 -4.27 -13.88 -7.39
CA PRO A 94 -5.66 -14.28 -7.66
C PRO A 94 -6.65 -13.78 -6.61
N LEU A 95 -6.24 -13.68 -5.34
CA LEU A 95 -7.09 -13.17 -4.25
C LEU A 95 -7.40 -11.68 -4.46
N ILE A 96 -6.39 -10.87 -4.80
CA ILE A 96 -6.55 -9.45 -5.15
C ILE A 96 -7.46 -9.32 -6.37
N GLY A 97 -7.22 -10.08 -7.44
CA GLY A 97 -8.09 -10.06 -8.63
C GLY A 97 -9.56 -10.36 -8.29
N GLN A 98 -9.81 -11.36 -7.45
CA GLN A 98 -11.15 -11.66 -6.96
C GLN A 98 -11.74 -10.52 -6.11
N ALA A 99 -10.93 -9.88 -5.26
CA ALA A 99 -11.36 -8.77 -4.44
C ALA A 99 -11.78 -7.54 -5.27
N LEU A 100 -11.06 -7.23 -6.36
CA LEU A 100 -11.46 -6.20 -7.31
C LEU A 100 -12.85 -6.49 -7.91
N HIS A 101 -13.15 -7.76 -8.20
CA HIS A 101 -14.48 -8.17 -8.69
C HIS A 101 -15.57 -8.11 -7.60
N MET A 102 -15.19 -7.94 -6.34
CA MET A 102 -16.07 -7.84 -5.18
C MET A 102 -16.13 -6.41 -4.61
N GLY A 103 -15.73 -5.43 -5.41
CA GLY A 103 -15.89 -4.02 -5.08
C GLY A 103 -14.69 -3.39 -4.36
N ASP A 104 -13.60 -4.11 -4.12
CA ASP A 104 -12.39 -3.53 -3.51
C ASP A 104 -11.53 -2.83 -4.56
N GLU A 105 -10.70 -1.89 -4.11
CA GLU A 105 -9.53 -1.41 -4.87
C GLU A 105 -8.20 -1.79 -4.18
N CYS A 106 -8.27 -2.42 -3.00
CA CYS A 106 -7.15 -3.00 -2.26
C CYS A 106 -6.10 -1.99 -1.74
N HIS A 107 -6.47 -0.72 -1.60
CA HIS A 107 -5.70 0.31 -0.87
C HIS A 107 -6.52 0.89 0.29
N ASN A 108 -7.64 1.56 0.02
CA ASN A 108 -8.54 2.09 1.05
C ASN A 108 -9.72 1.17 1.35
N ARG A 109 -10.24 0.44 0.34
CA ARG A 109 -11.28 -0.57 0.54
C ARG A 109 -10.69 -1.97 0.41
N ASN A 110 -10.68 -2.68 1.53
CA ASN A 110 -10.14 -4.04 1.66
C ASN A 110 -11.16 -5.01 2.28
N VAL A 111 -12.46 -4.69 2.23
CA VAL A 111 -13.53 -5.48 2.86
C VAL A 111 -13.58 -6.88 2.25
N ALA A 112 -13.60 -6.97 0.93
CA ALA A 112 -13.70 -8.25 0.23
C ALA A 112 -12.41 -9.06 0.38
N SER A 113 -11.26 -8.43 0.21
CA SER A 113 -9.94 -9.07 0.33
C SER A 113 -9.67 -9.58 1.75
N THR A 114 -10.06 -8.82 2.78
CA THR A 114 -9.99 -9.28 4.19
C THR A 114 -10.90 -10.49 4.41
N ALA A 115 -12.15 -10.45 3.94
CA ALA A 115 -13.06 -11.59 4.05
C ALA A 115 -12.55 -12.84 3.30
N LEU A 116 -11.98 -12.65 2.11
CA LEU A 116 -11.37 -13.72 1.33
C LEU A 116 -10.14 -14.32 2.02
N LEU A 117 -9.29 -13.49 2.62
CA LEU A 117 -8.15 -13.96 3.41
C LEU A 117 -8.61 -14.83 4.58
N ILE A 118 -9.58 -14.35 5.37
CA ILE A 118 -10.14 -15.10 6.49
C ILE A 118 -10.72 -16.43 5.97
N LYS A 119 -11.53 -16.40 4.91
CA LYS A 119 -12.11 -17.60 4.29
C LYS A 119 -11.04 -18.62 3.86
N LYS A 120 -9.88 -18.15 3.37
CA LYS A 120 -8.79 -19.02 2.90
C LYS A 120 -7.94 -19.60 4.04
N LEU A 121 -7.77 -18.86 5.14
CA LEU A 121 -6.97 -19.26 6.29
C LEU A 121 -7.77 -20.01 7.36
N PHE A 122 -9.07 -19.76 7.48
CA PHE A 122 -9.89 -20.32 8.56
C PHE A 122 -9.83 -21.85 8.68
N PRO A 123 -9.92 -22.64 7.58
CA PRO A 123 -9.85 -24.10 7.69
C PRO A 123 -8.53 -24.64 8.23
N SER A 124 -7.41 -23.92 8.06
CA SER A 124 -6.11 -24.31 8.62
C SER A 124 -5.86 -23.73 10.00
N ILE A 125 -6.44 -22.56 10.33
CA ILE A 125 -6.46 -22.00 11.70
C ILE A 125 -7.12 -22.97 12.68
N ILE A 126 -8.30 -23.50 12.35
CA ILE A 126 -9.03 -24.42 13.25
C ILE A 126 -8.38 -25.80 13.41
N LYS A 127 -7.36 -26.10 12.60
CA LYS A 127 -6.56 -27.33 12.67
C LYS A 127 -5.26 -27.15 13.46
N THR A 128 -4.98 -25.94 13.95
CA THR A 128 -3.83 -25.70 14.83
C THR A 128 -4.07 -26.30 16.21
N ASN A 129 -3.00 -26.59 16.95
CA ASN A 129 -3.07 -27.05 18.34
C ASN A 129 -2.94 -25.87 19.33
N LEU A 130 -3.27 -24.65 18.89
CA LEU A 130 -3.16 -23.45 19.70
C LEU A 130 -4.38 -23.29 20.63
N PRO A 131 -4.26 -22.49 21.70
CA PRO A 131 -5.38 -22.23 22.61
C PRO A 131 -6.62 -21.72 21.86
N PRO A 132 -7.83 -22.22 22.18
CA PRO A 132 -9.07 -21.77 21.54
C PRO A 132 -9.29 -20.25 21.61
N ASP A 133 -8.91 -19.61 22.72
CA ASP A 133 -9.04 -18.17 22.92
C ASP A 133 -8.10 -17.36 22.00
N ASP A 134 -6.90 -17.87 21.72
CA ASP A 134 -5.95 -17.26 20.78
C ASP A 134 -6.48 -17.33 19.34
N ILE A 135 -7.09 -18.47 18.99
CA ILE A 135 -7.74 -18.67 17.69
C ILE A 135 -8.94 -17.72 17.54
N ALA A 136 -9.82 -17.69 18.55
CA ALA A 136 -11.01 -16.85 18.54
C ALA A 136 -10.65 -15.37 18.43
N SER A 137 -9.77 -14.88 19.31
CA SER A 137 -9.34 -13.47 19.30
C SER A 137 -8.63 -13.07 18.01
N THR A 138 -7.87 -13.96 17.38
CA THR A 138 -7.26 -13.73 16.06
C THR A 138 -8.32 -13.54 14.98
N VAL A 139 -9.31 -14.45 14.91
CA VAL A 139 -10.37 -14.39 13.89
C VAL A 139 -11.26 -13.16 14.12
N GLU A 140 -11.59 -12.85 15.37
CA GLU A 140 -12.33 -11.64 15.75
C GLU A 140 -11.60 -10.37 15.35
N PHE A 141 -10.29 -10.28 15.62
CA PHE A 141 -9.46 -9.14 15.24
C PHE A 141 -9.42 -8.92 13.72
N MET A 142 -9.22 -9.99 12.95
CA MET A 142 -9.24 -9.91 11.48
C MET A 142 -10.62 -9.51 10.96
N SER A 143 -11.69 -10.11 11.52
CA SER A 143 -13.06 -9.88 11.06
C SER A 143 -13.58 -8.49 11.43
N GLY A 144 -13.12 -7.92 12.55
CA GLY A 144 -13.45 -6.56 12.98
C GLY A 144 -12.62 -5.46 12.31
N ASN A 145 -11.71 -5.81 11.40
CA ASN A 145 -10.80 -4.89 10.75
C ASN A 145 -10.84 -5.07 9.23
N ASP A 146 -11.76 -4.37 8.57
CA ASP A 146 -11.89 -4.41 7.10
C ASP A 146 -10.63 -3.95 6.34
N LEU A 147 -9.67 -3.30 7.02
CA LEU A 147 -8.40 -2.87 6.44
C LEU A 147 -7.25 -3.89 6.65
N PHE A 148 -7.52 -5.06 7.25
CA PHE A 148 -6.48 -6.03 7.61
C PHE A 148 -5.63 -6.46 6.40
N PHE A 149 -6.24 -6.61 5.23
CA PHE A 149 -5.54 -7.07 4.02
C PHE A 149 -4.59 -6.03 3.40
N LEU A 150 -4.65 -4.75 3.79
CA LEU A 150 -3.82 -3.68 3.19
C LEU A 150 -2.32 -4.01 3.19
N ASN A 151 -1.80 -4.52 4.29
CA ASN A 151 -0.37 -4.86 4.39
C ASN A 151 0.03 -5.98 3.41
N LEU A 152 -0.85 -6.96 3.18
CA LEU A 152 -0.63 -8.03 2.21
C LEU A 152 -0.74 -7.52 0.77
N SER A 153 -1.69 -6.63 0.47
CA SER A 153 -1.80 -6.02 -0.86
C SER A 153 -0.56 -5.18 -1.17
N MET A 154 -0.07 -4.39 -0.21
CA MET A 154 1.16 -3.60 -0.34
C MET A 154 2.37 -4.50 -0.57
N ALA A 155 2.55 -5.57 0.21
CA ALA A 155 3.66 -6.51 0.02
C ALA A 155 3.58 -7.22 -1.35
N ALA A 156 2.40 -7.66 -1.78
CA ALA A 156 2.22 -8.22 -3.12
C ALA A 156 2.60 -7.22 -4.23
N CYS A 157 2.20 -5.97 -4.09
CA CYS A 157 2.56 -4.90 -5.03
C CYS A 157 4.07 -4.64 -5.03
N LYS A 158 4.70 -4.54 -3.85
CA LYS A 158 6.15 -4.41 -3.71
C LYS A 158 6.89 -5.56 -4.40
N SER A 159 6.45 -6.80 -4.19
CA SER A 159 7.02 -7.99 -4.84
C SER A 159 7.00 -7.89 -6.37
N MET A 160 5.86 -7.49 -6.94
CA MET A 160 5.71 -7.30 -8.40
C MET A 160 6.57 -6.15 -8.92
N MET A 161 6.61 -5.03 -8.20
CA MET A 161 7.33 -3.84 -8.66
C MET A 161 8.85 -3.97 -8.53
N ASP A 162 9.34 -4.70 -7.52
CA ASP A 162 10.76 -5.00 -7.39
C ASP A 162 11.25 -5.92 -8.51
N ALA A 163 10.42 -6.84 -9.01
CA ALA A 163 10.75 -7.66 -10.17
C ALA A 163 10.87 -6.85 -11.48
N ALA A 164 10.25 -5.67 -11.53
CA ALA A 164 10.33 -4.75 -12.66
C ALA A 164 11.44 -3.67 -12.50
N HIS A 165 12.23 -3.75 -11.42
CA HIS A 165 13.25 -2.76 -11.08
C HIS A 165 14.65 -3.15 -11.59
N GLY A 166 15.47 -2.15 -11.93
CA GLY A 166 16.84 -2.35 -12.41
C GLY A 166 16.95 -2.74 -13.89
N ILE A 167 15.93 -2.45 -14.70
CA ILE A 167 15.98 -2.64 -16.15
C ILE A 167 16.61 -1.40 -16.77
N ASP A 168 17.74 -1.58 -17.44
CA ASP A 168 18.46 -0.48 -18.10
C ASP A 168 17.56 0.31 -19.06
N ASN A 169 17.72 1.63 -19.04
CA ASN A 169 17.01 2.58 -19.91
C ASN A 169 15.48 2.59 -19.75
N SER A 170 14.93 1.90 -18.75
CA SER A 170 13.48 1.86 -18.51
C SER A 170 13.00 3.10 -17.75
N SER A 171 11.99 3.77 -18.31
CA SER A 171 11.30 4.90 -17.68
C SER A 171 10.14 4.48 -16.77
N MET A 172 10.01 3.18 -16.47
CA MET A 172 8.95 2.66 -15.62
C MET A 172 9.19 3.04 -14.15
N VAL A 173 8.21 3.68 -13.52
CA VAL A 173 8.21 3.94 -12.08
C VAL A 173 7.98 2.63 -11.33
N THR A 174 8.85 2.33 -10.36
CA THR A 174 8.84 1.09 -9.58
C THR A 174 8.53 1.29 -8.11
N ALA A 175 8.53 2.53 -7.63
CA ALA A 175 8.00 2.87 -6.32
C ALA A 175 7.49 4.31 -6.31
N MET A 176 6.35 4.51 -5.67
CA MET A 176 5.91 5.81 -5.15
C MET A 176 5.75 5.67 -3.64
N ALA A 177 6.34 6.57 -2.87
CA ALA A 177 6.29 6.54 -1.41
C ALA A 177 6.32 7.96 -0.84
N ARG A 178 5.92 8.10 0.42
CA ARG A 178 5.88 9.37 1.12
C ARG A 178 6.09 9.18 2.62
N ASN A 179 6.59 10.19 3.31
CA ASN A 179 6.92 10.08 4.75
C ASN A 179 6.29 11.17 5.62
N GLY A 180 5.30 11.91 5.11
CA GLY A 180 4.66 13.03 5.82
C GLY A 180 5.43 14.35 5.70
N VAL A 181 6.58 14.33 5.02
CA VAL A 181 7.37 15.52 4.69
C VAL A 181 7.64 15.57 3.19
N THR A 182 8.15 14.47 2.63
CA THR A 182 8.49 14.35 1.21
C THR A 182 7.74 13.22 0.54
N PHE A 183 7.33 13.46 -0.71
CA PHE A 183 6.92 12.45 -1.67
C PHE A 183 8.12 12.09 -2.56
N GLY A 184 8.30 10.82 -2.89
CA GLY A 184 9.38 10.40 -3.78
C GLY A 184 9.02 9.22 -4.66
N ILE A 185 9.74 9.11 -5.79
CA ILE A 185 9.64 7.99 -6.72
C ILE A 185 11.00 7.32 -6.95
N ARG A 186 10.93 6.05 -7.34
CA ARG A 186 12.03 5.32 -7.99
C ARG A 186 11.64 4.92 -9.39
N MET A 187 12.60 4.97 -10.30
CA MET A 187 12.44 4.54 -11.68
C MET A 187 13.41 3.39 -12.01
N SER A 188 12.98 2.44 -12.82
CA SER A 188 13.72 1.21 -13.08
C SER A 188 15.12 1.48 -13.68
N GLY A 189 15.20 2.38 -14.67
CA GLY A 189 16.46 2.72 -15.37
C GLY A 189 17.44 3.57 -14.55
N THR A 190 17.03 4.16 -13.43
CA THR A 190 17.89 4.98 -12.55
C THR A 190 18.35 4.23 -11.29
N GLY A 191 18.00 2.94 -11.16
CA GLY A 191 18.44 2.10 -10.05
C GLY A 191 17.99 2.61 -8.67
N ASN A 192 18.94 2.83 -7.77
CA ASN A 192 18.64 3.16 -6.36
C ASN A 192 18.34 4.65 -6.11
N GLU A 193 18.44 5.50 -7.13
CA GLU A 193 18.18 6.93 -6.99
C GLU A 193 16.70 7.23 -6.71
N TRP A 194 16.46 8.20 -5.82
CA TRP A 194 15.14 8.71 -5.46
C TRP A 194 15.00 10.15 -5.94
N PHE A 195 13.89 10.42 -6.63
CA PHE A 195 13.48 11.77 -7.01
C PHE A 195 12.35 12.19 -6.09
N TRP A 196 12.49 13.33 -5.42
CA TRP A 196 11.59 13.70 -4.33
C TRP A 196 11.25 15.20 -4.31
N THR A 197 10.10 15.50 -3.72
CA THR A 197 9.62 16.86 -3.46
C THR A 197 8.78 16.88 -2.18
N GLN A 198 8.27 18.03 -1.79
CA GLN A 198 7.40 18.17 -0.62
C GLN A 198 6.10 17.35 -0.80
N SER A 199 5.71 16.59 0.22
CA SER A 199 4.42 15.89 0.25
C SER A 199 3.27 16.89 0.21
N ARG A 200 2.27 16.60 -0.61
CA ARG A 200 0.99 17.34 -0.64
C ARG A 200 0.11 16.90 0.53
N VAL A 201 -0.81 17.76 0.93
CA VAL A 201 -1.95 17.34 1.75
C VAL A 201 -3.02 16.82 0.80
N ALA A 202 -3.63 15.67 1.10
CA ALA A 202 -4.68 15.12 0.25
C ALA A 202 -5.98 15.94 0.37
N ASP A 203 -6.74 16.01 -0.71
CA ASP A 203 -8.08 16.57 -0.75
C ASP A 203 -9.08 15.43 -0.53
N GLY A 204 -10.08 15.61 0.35
CA GLY A 204 -10.99 14.51 0.66
C GLY A 204 -12.11 14.83 1.63
N LEU A 205 -12.78 13.77 2.06
CA LEU A 205 -13.83 13.82 3.06
C LEU A 205 -13.25 13.67 4.46
N PHE A 206 -13.62 14.58 5.35
CA PHE A 206 -13.22 14.57 6.76
C PHE A 206 -14.29 13.94 7.65
N PHE A 207 -13.86 13.24 8.68
CA PHE A 207 -14.74 12.74 9.72
C PHE A 207 -15.34 13.91 10.52
N PRO A 208 -16.53 13.72 11.14
CA PRO A 208 -17.16 14.77 11.92
C PRO A 208 -16.22 15.37 12.98
N GLY A 209 -16.06 16.69 12.95
CA GLY A 209 -15.20 17.43 13.88
C GLY A 209 -13.77 17.72 13.37
N PHE A 210 -13.38 17.20 12.21
CA PHE A 210 -12.08 17.49 11.59
C PHE A 210 -12.19 18.28 10.29
N SER A 211 -11.08 18.88 9.86
CA SER A 211 -10.97 19.70 8.67
C SER A 211 -9.58 19.57 8.02
N GLN A 212 -9.41 20.20 6.84
CA GLN A 212 -8.12 20.30 6.16
C GLN A 212 -7.00 20.87 7.06
N ASN A 213 -7.33 21.74 8.01
CA ASN A 213 -6.35 22.37 8.90
C ASN A 213 -5.72 21.40 9.90
N ASP A 214 -6.36 20.24 10.10
CA ASP A 214 -5.95 19.19 11.02
C ASP A 214 -5.09 18.13 10.32
N ALA A 215 -5.07 18.12 9.00
CA ALA A 215 -4.42 17.11 8.18
C ALA A 215 -2.89 17.23 8.18
N ALA A 216 -2.23 16.08 8.26
CA ALA A 216 -0.81 15.93 7.94
C ALA A 216 -0.61 15.90 6.42
N PRO A 217 0.58 16.29 5.91
CA PRO A 217 0.99 15.92 4.55
C PRO A 217 0.98 14.39 4.37
N ASP A 218 0.75 13.94 3.14
CA ASP A 218 0.59 12.52 2.81
C ASP A 218 1.82 11.69 3.23
N LEU A 219 1.57 10.50 3.78
CA LEU A 219 2.58 9.61 4.36
C LEU A 219 2.26 8.12 4.14
N GLY A 220 3.32 7.30 4.07
CA GLY A 220 3.30 5.86 3.92
C GLY A 220 3.94 5.33 2.64
N ASP A 221 4.10 4.02 2.59
CA ASP A 221 4.52 3.28 1.39
C ASP A 221 3.34 2.76 0.57
N SER A 222 2.11 2.97 1.06
CA SER A 222 0.91 2.40 0.44
C SER A 222 0.67 2.82 -1.01
N ALA A 223 1.23 3.94 -1.49
CA ALA A 223 1.22 4.31 -2.92
C ALA A 223 1.93 3.29 -3.85
N ILE A 224 2.60 2.28 -3.28
CA ILE A 224 3.03 1.09 -4.02
C ILE A 224 1.84 0.35 -4.66
N THR A 225 0.62 0.45 -4.11
CA THR A 225 -0.58 -0.16 -4.69
C THR A 225 -0.92 0.44 -6.04
N GLU A 226 -0.92 1.77 -6.16
CA GLU A 226 -1.13 2.49 -7.42
C GLU A 226 0.03 2.28 -8.38
N THR A 227 1.26 2.23 -7.85
CA THR A 227 2.44 1.92 -8.68
C THR A 227 2.27 0.57 -9.39
N ALA A 228 1.64 -0.41 -8.74
CA ALA A 228 1.35 -1.73 -9.28
C ALA A 228 0.02 -1.84 -10.06
N GLY A 229 -0.72 -0.74 -10.19
CA GLY A 229 -1.97 -0.68 -10.95
C GLY A 229 -3.22 -1.12 -10.18
N ILE A 230 -3.23 -1.09 -8.85
CA ILE A 230 -4.45 -1.19 -8.04
C ILE A 230 -4.68 0.13 -7.26
N GLY A 231 -5.50 0.16 -6.22
CA GLY A 231 -5.82 1.40 -5.51
C GLY A 231 -6.56 2.40 -6.40
N GLY A 232 -6.11 3.65 -6.42
CA GLY A 232 -6.63 4.68 -7.34
C GLY A 232 -6.69 4.24 -8.82
N PHE A 233 -5.72 3.45 -9.28
CA PHE A 233 -5.67 2.99 -10.68
C PHE A 233 -6.77 1.97 -11.01
N ALA A 234 -7.31 1.28 -10.00
CA ALA A 234 -8.41 0.32 -10.12
C ALA A 234 -9.70 0.84 -9.47
N MET A 235 -9.83 2.15 -9.23
CA MET A 235 -10.95 2.76 -8.50
C MET A 235 -12.31 2.49 -9.16
N ALA A 236 -12.35 2.26 -10.48
CA ALA A 236 -13.53 1.80 -11.23
C ALA A 236 -14.11 0.47 -10.70
N SER A 237 -13.29 -0.36 -10.05
CA SER A 237 -13.72 -1.61 -9.43
C SER A 237 -14.44 -1.37 -8.10
N ALA A 238 -14.28 -0.20 -7.48
CA ALA A 238 -14.72 0.10 -6.13
C ALA A 238 -15.65 1.31 -6.04
N PRO A 239 -16.81 1.34 -6.73
CA PRO A 239 -17.68 2.52 -6.77
C PRO A 239 -18.15 3.00 -5.38
N ALA A 240 -18.21 2.12 -4.38
CA ALA A 240 -18.57 2.48 -3.00
C ALA A 240 -17.50 3.35 -2.30
N ILE A 241 -16.24 3.33 -2.77
CA ILE A 241 -15.14 4.04 -2.12
C ILE A 241 -15.32 5.56 -2.14
N VAL A 242 -16.08 6.09 -3.11
CA VAL A 242 -16.31 7.53 -3.26
C VAL A 242 -17.08 8.14 -2.08
N GLN A 243 -17.83 7.33 -1.32
CA GLN A 243 -18.45 7.77 -0.07
C GLN A 243 -17.42 7.99 1.06
N PHE A 244 -16.21 7.49 0.89
CA PHE A 244 -15.12 7.58 1.85
C PHE A 244 -14.01 8.52 1.38
N VAL A 245 -13.59 8.45 0.12
CA VAL A 245 -12.49 9.28 -0.43
C VAL A 245 -12.98 10.52 -1.18
N GLY A 246 -14.30 10.68 -1.36
CA GLY A 246 -14.88 11.75 -2.15
C GLY A 246 -15.06 11.42 -3.64
N GLY A 247 -15.75 12.31 -4.33
CA GLY A 247 -16.10 12.17 -5.76
C GLY A 247 -17.36 11.35 -6.02
N THR A 248 -17.48 10.83 -7.24
CA THR A 248 -18.62 10.09 -7.76
C THR A 248 -18.18 8.81 -8.47
N PRO A 249 -19.05 7.80 -8.63
CA PRO A 249 -18.70 6.57 -9.36
C PRO A 249 -18.26 6.84 -10.81
N THR A 250 -18.82 7.87 -11.45
CA THR A 250 -18.40 8.30 -12.79
C THR A 250 -16.98 8.87 -12.80
N GLU A 251 -16.61 9.66 -11.79
CA GLU A 251 -15.23 10.15 -11.66
C GLU A 251 -14.25 9.01 -11.38
N ALA A 252 -14.62 8.03 -10.56
CA ALA A 252 -13.80 6.83 -10.33
C ALA A 252 -13.50 6.05 -11.62
N LEU A 253 -14.50 5.91 -12.51
CA LEU A 253 -14.31 5.36 -13.86
C LEU A 253 -13.38 6.24 -14.69
N GLY A 254 -13.60 7.55 -14.67
CA GLY A 254 -12.79 8.54 -15.38
C GLY A 254 -11.31 8.50 -14.97
N TYR A 255 -11.02 8.41 -13.66
CA TYR A 255 -9.66 8.29 -13.16
C TYR A 255 -8.96 7.02 -13.65
N THR A 256 -9.64 5.88 -13.60
CA THR A 256 -9.09 4.61 -14.10
C THR A 256 -8.76 4.71 -15.60
N GLN A 257 -9.62 5.37 -16.39
CA GLN A 257 -9.37 5.61 -17.81
C GLN A 257 -8.23 6.60 -18.03
N GLU A 258 -8.15 7.67 -17.24
CA GLU A 258 -7.07 8.68 -17.27
C GLU A 258 -5.69 8.01 -17.06
N MET A 259 -5.58 7.11 -16.08
CA MET A 259 -4.32 6.40 -15.78
C MET A 259 -3.85 5.49 -16.93
N ALA A 260 -4.73 5.09 -17.85
CA ALA A 260 -4.35 4.33 -19.04
C ALA A 260 -3.47 5.14 -20.01
N HIS A 261 -3.52 6.48 -19.95
CA HIS A 261 -2.70 7.34 -20.81
C HIS A 261 -1.24 7.43 -20.34
N ILE A 262 -0.97 7.19 -19.07
CA ILE A 262 0.38 7.30 -18.46
C ILE A 262 1.05 5.96 -18.17
N THR A 263 0.42 4.86 -18.55
CA THR A 263 0.91 3.50 -18.26
C THR A 263 1.42 2.80 -19.51
N LEU A 264 2.36 1.88 -19.35
CA LEU A 264 2.93 1.07 -20.42
C LEU A 264 1.92 0.06 -20.98
N GLY A 265 1.01 -0.42 -20.14
CA GLY A 265 -0.02 -1.36 -20.54
C GLY A 265 -1.06 -1.60 -19.45
N ARG A 266 -1.60 -2.82 -19.44
CA ARG A 266 -2.63 -3.26 -18.50
C ARG A 266 -2.24 -4.57 -17.84
N ASN A 267 -2.58 -4.74 -16.56
CA ASN A 267 -2.38 -5.98 -15.83
C ASN A 267 -3.66 -6.83 -15.89
N ASN A 268 -3.65 -7.86 -16.73
CA ASN A 268 -4.82 -8.74 -16.94
C ASN A 268 -5.18 -9.61 -15.72
N ALA A 269 -4.29 -9.74 -14.74
CA ALA A 269 -4.65 -10.40 -13.49
C ALA A 269 -5.59 -9.55 -12.62
N PHE A 270 -5.63 -8.24 -12.87
CA PHE A 270 -6.44 -7.26 -12.15
C PHE A 270 -7.46 -6.64 -13.10
N SER A 271 -8.36 -7.46 -13.62
CA SER A 271 -9.43 -7.01 -14.52
C SER A 271 -10.53 -6.26 -13.78
N ILE A 272 -11.13 -5.29 -14.46
CA ILE A 272 -12.12 -4.37 -13.89
C ILE A 272 -13.50 -4.67 -14.53
N PRO A 273 -14.46 -5.25 -13.80
CA PRO A 273 -15.75 -5.67 -14.38
C PRO A 273 -16.54 -4.52 -15.01
N ALA A 274 -16.51 -3.33 -14.41
CA ALA A 274 -17.23 -2.15 -14.92
C ALA A 274 -16.68 -1.60 -16.25
N LEU A 275 -15.51 -2.08 -16.68
CA LEU A 275 -14.85 -1.72 -17.93
C LEU A 275 -14.68 -2.97 -18.81
N ASP A 276 -15.69 -3.83 -18.88
CA ASP A 276 -15.70 -5.07 -19.67
C ASP A 276 -14.52 -6.00 -19.39
N PHE A 277 -14.10 -6.08 -18.12
CA PHE A 277 -12.98 -6.89 -17.66
C PHE A 277 -11.63 -6.57 -18.31
N ILE A 278 -11.44 -5.36 -18.84
CA ILE A 278 -10.09 -4.92 -19.23
C ILE A 278 -9.18 -4.90 -18.00
N GLY A 279 -7.90 -5.24 -18.19
CA GLY A 279 -6.90 -5.18 -17.12
C GLY A 279 -6.72 -3.75 -16.60
N SER A 280 -6.45 -3.61 -15.31
CA SER A 280 -6.14 -2.31 -14.71
C SER A 280 -4.88 -1.69 -15.32
N PRO A 281 -4.82 -0.36 -15.53
CA PRO A 281 -3.61 0.32 -16.02
C PRO A 281 -2.39 0.00 -15.15
N ALA A 282 -1.26 -0.34 -15.74
CA ALA A 282 -0.08 -0.77 -15.00
C ALA A 282 1.24 -0.37 -15.68
N GLY A 283 2.27 -0.15 -14.85
CA GLY A 283 3.59 0.30 -15.28
C GLY A 283 3.56 1.77 -15.66
N ILE A 284 3.53 2.67 -14.68
CA ILE A 284 3.58 4.11 -14.90
C ILE A 284 4.86 4.45 -15.66
N ASP A 285 4.73 5.08 -16.83
CA ASP A 285 5.85 5.55 -17.64
C ASP A 285 6.08 7.04 -17.36
N ALA A 286 7.19 7.37 -16.73
CA ALA A 286 7.51 8.75 -16.37
C ALA A 286 7.57 9.69 -17.59
N ARG A 287 7.91 9.18 -18.80
CA ARG A 287 7.87 9.97 -20.03
C ARG A 287 6.45 10.35 -20.39
N LYS A 288 5.52 9.39 -20.34
CA LYS A 288 4.10 9.65 -20.63
C LYS A 288 3.50 10.63 -19.64
N VAL A 289 3.85 10.51 -18.35
CA VAL A 289 3.43 11.47 -17.32
C VAL A 289 3.82 12.90 -17.71
N VAL A 290 5.09 13.11 -18.08
CA VAL A 290 5.61 14.41 -18.50
C VAL A 290 4.97 14.88 -19.81
N ASP A 291 4.89 14.02 -20.83
CA ASP A 291 4.38 14.34 -22.17
C ASP A 291 2.89 14.69 -22.16
N THR A 292 2.07 13.99 -21.37
CA THR A 292 0.63 14.23 -21.31
C THR A 292 0.23 15.26 -20.25
N GLY A 293 1.12 15.58 -19.31
CA GLY A 293 0.83 16.42 -18.15
C GLY A 293 -0.13 15.78 -17.14
N ILE A 294 -0.34 14.46 -17.20
CA ILE A 294 -1.28 13.74 -16.32
C ILE A 294 -0.49 13.20 -15.12
N GLU A 295 -0.76 13.74 -13.94
CA GLU A 295 -0.15 13.24 -12.70
C GLU A 295 -0.86 11.95 -12.20
N PRO A 296 -0.13 10.90 -11.79
CA PRO A 296 -0.73 9.70 -11.20
C PRO A 296 -1.64 10.01 -10.01
N ILE A 297 -2.85 9.46 -10.00
CA ILE A 297 -3.76 9.56 -8.85
C ILE A 297 -3.39 8.56 -7.76
N ILE A 298 -3.64 8.93 -6.51
CA ILE A 298 -3.42 8.10 -5.33
C ILE A 298 -4.62 8.27 -4.40
N ASN A 299 -5.30 7.16 -4.07
CA ASN A 299 -6.27 7.18 -2.97
C ASN A 299 -5.49 7.09 -1.66
N THR A 300 -5.83 7.85 -0.63
CA THR A 300 -5.07 7.80 0.64
C THR A 300 -5.94 8.12 1.85
N GLY A 301 -5.58 7.55 3.00
CA GLY A 301 -6.15 7.94 4.28
C GLY A 301 -5.54 9.26 4.75
N ILE A 302 -6.36 10.18 5.26
CA ILE A 302 -5.90 11.46 5.79
C ILE A 302 -5.61 11.27 7.28
N ALA A 303 -4.35 11.39 7.67
CA ALA A 303 -3.92 11.35 9.07
C ALA A 303 -3.97 12.75 9.69
N HIS A 304 -4.20 12.81 11.00
CA HIS A 304 -4.03 14.04 11.76
C HIS A 304 -2.55 14.42 11.90
N LYS A 305 -2.24 15.72 11.93
CA LYS A 305 -0.87 16.24 12.11
C LYS A 305 -0.30 16.02 13.51
N GLU A 306 -1.16 15.97 14.52
CA GLU A 306 -0.77 15.61 15.90
C GLU A 306 -0.73 14.08 16.05
N ALA A 307 0.38 13.58 16.59
CA ALA A 307 0.63 12.15 16.75
C ALA A 307 -0.42 11.47 17.63
N GLY A 308 -0.88 10.30 17.18
CA GLY A 308 -1.75 9.41 17.94
C GLY A 308 -3.24 9.73 17.91
N VAL A 309 -3.65 10.83 17.27
CA VAL A 309 -5.09 11.13 17.02
C VAL A 309 -5.69 10.13 16.02
N GLY A 310 -4.92 9.74 15.00
CA GLY A 310 -5.33 8.71 14.04
C GLY A 310 -5.74 9.26 12.68
N GLN A 311 -6.53 8.45 11.98
CA GLN A 311 -7.17 8.84 10.73
C GLN A 311 -8.32 9.81 10.99
N ILE A 312 -8.37 10.89 10.20
CA ILE A 312 -9.38 11.94 10.30
C ILE A 312 -10.18 12.12 9.00
N GLY A 313 -9.90 11.30 7.99
CA GLY A 313 -10.58 11.33 6.72
C GLY A 313 -9.93 10.39 5.71
N ALA A 314 -10.38 10.50 4.46
CA ALA A 314 -9.73 9.89 3.32
C ALA A 314 -9.98 10.73 2.07
N GLY A 315 -9.10 10.59 1.10
CA GLY A 315 -9.07 11.49 -0.04
C GLY A 315 -8.32 10.96 -1.23
N ILE A 316 -8.20 11.82 -2.21
CA ILE A 316 -7.43 11.61 -3.43
C ILE A 316 -6.32 12.66 -3.44
N THR A 317 -5.12 12.22 -3.77
CA THR A 317 -4.01 13.12 -4.09
C THR A 317 -3.40 12.73 -5.43
N ARG A 318 -2.46 13.54 -5.91
CA ARG A 318 -1.73 13.29 -7.15
C ARG A 318 -0.24 13.35 -6.90
N ALA A 319 0.48 12.40 -7.48
CA ALA A 319 1.94 12.36 -7.46
C ALA A 319 2.50 13.62 -8.16
N PRO A 320 3.29 14.47 -7.48
CA PRO A 320 3.68 15.76 -8.05
C PRO A 320 4.53 15.66 -9.32
N MET A 321 4.19 16.39 -10.38
CA MET A 321 4.87 16.34 -11.69
C MET A 321 6.40 16.51 -11.61
N ILE A 322 6.90 17.36 -10.70
CA ILE A 322 8.32 17.71 -10.62
C ILE A 322 9.24 16.50 -10.47
N VAL A 323 8.84 15.47 -9.70
CA VAL A 323 9.69 14.29 -9.49
C VAL A 323 9.82 13.43 -10.75
N PHE A 324 8.84 13.50 -11.66
CA PHE A 324 8.89 12.82 -12.95
C PHE A 324 9.81 13.56 -13.94
N ASN A 325 9.76 14.90 -13.95
CA ASN A 325 10.70 15.71 -14.74
C ASN A 325 12.14 15.41 -14.34
N ASP A 326 12.43 15.45 -13.04
CA ASP A 326 13.77 15.19 -12.50
C ASP A 326 14.25 13.78 -12.84
N ALA A 327 13.36 12.78 -12.72
CA ALA A 327 13.68 11.39 -13.05
C ALA A 327 14.01 11.21 -14.54
N ILE A 328 13.26 11.86 -15.43
CA ILE A 328 13.50 11.79 -16.88
C ILE A 328 14.80 12.49 -17.29
N LEU A 329 15.13 13.63 -16.66
CA LEU A 329 16.41 14.30 -16.91
C LEU A 329 17.58 13.41 -16.49
N ALA A 330 17.53 12.82 -15.30
CA ALA A 330 18.56 11.87 -14.84
C ALA A 330 18.68 10.64 -15.75
N LEU A 331 17.56 10.10 -16.25
CA LEU A 331 17.58 9.00 -17.21
C LEU A 331 18.21 9.41 -18.54
N ALA A 332 17.90 10.61 -19.04
CA ALA A 332 18.47 11.14 -20.28
C ALA A 332 19.99 11.32 -20.16
N ASP A 333 20.47 11.88 -19.05
CA ASP A 333 21.91 12.03 -18.77
C ASP A 333 22.62 10.67 -18.72
N LYS A 334 22.02 9.67 -18.08
CA LYS A 334 22.57 8.31 -18.03
C LYS A 334 22.61 7.63 -19.40
N ILE A 335 21.61 7.85 -20.25
CA ILE A 335 21.60 7.30 -21.62
C ILE A 335 22.62 8.02 -22.50
N GLY A 336 22.73 9.34 -22.40
CA GLY A 336 23.64 10.15 -23.21
C GLY A 336 25.13 10.04 -22.82
N THR A 337 25.42 9.45 -21.67
CA THR A 337 26.79 9.20 -21.18
C THR A 337 27.28 7.77 -21.47
N ASN A 338 26.43 6.89 -21.99
CA ASN A 338 26.77 5.54 -22.47
C ASN A 338 26.98 5.52 -23.99
#